data_AF-A0A517SKR1-F1
#
_entry.id   AF-A0A517SKR1-F1
#
_cell.length_a   1.000
_cell.length_b   1.000
_cell.length_c   1.000
_cell.angle_alpha   90.00
_cell.angle_beta   90.00
_cell.angle_gamma   90.00
#
_symmetry.space_group_name_H-M   'P 1'
#
loop_
_entity.id
_entity.type
_entity.pdbx_description
1 polymer ?
#
loop_
_entity_poly.entity_id
_entity_poly.type
_entity_poly.pdbx_seq_one_letter_code
_entity_poly.pdbx_strand_id
1 'polypeptide(L)'
;MRRIWRMCRSGWGKVAPLSLSPVRRNNEWCTTYVRSTLSRGRRMGLTLPLSSNDVESELSYAYLHAIAAAADCGCTVAGRIPDGMGVDAWIHVGDHFPALGYRKFTIEVQLKATATPMTLVRNRFAYSIPIEQYDKLRMTGGESTTLLVVLQLPALRAAWCRSSPRSLAIQQAAYWLSLYGAPDSPNTTTQTVYIPKSNRFTPEGLKALFPTIVGGGKIHYVP
;
A
#
# COMPACT_ATOMS: atom_id res chain seq x y z
N MET A 1 9.15 54.19 -35.73
CA MET A 1 8.73 55.29 -36.64
C MET A 1 7.95 54.70 -37.81
N ARG A 2 6.73 55.21 -38.04
CA ARG A 2 5.87 55.13 -39.25
C ARG A 2 5.26 53.78 -39.68
N ARG A 3 3.93 53.89 -39.88
CA ARG A 3 2.91 52.95 -40.37
C ARG A 3 3.09 52.63 -41.86
N ILE A 4 2.48 51.55 -42.37
CA ILE A 4 1.34 51.58 -43.32
C ILE A 4 0.94 50.15 -43.77
N TRP A 5 -0.38 49.98 -43.83
CA TRP A 5 -1.19 48.82 -44.21
C TRP A 5 -1.07 48.39 -45.69
N ARG A 6 -1.31 47.11 -45.97
CA ARG A 6 -2.09 46.70 -47.15
C ARG A 6 -3.31 45.91 -46.73
N MET A 7 -4.44 46.45 -47.16
CA MET A 7 -5.80 45.94 -47.02
C MET A 7 -6.10 45.10 -48.27
N CYS A 8 -6.65 43.90 -48.12
CA CYS A 8 -7.41 43.26 -49.19
C CYS A 8 -8.70 42.71 -48.55
N ARG A 9 -9.82 43.38 -48.83
CA ARG A 9 -11.17 42.94 -48.48
C ARG A 9 -11.72 42.09 -49.62
N SER A 10 -12.32 40.95 -49.29
CA SER A 10 -13.49 40.43 -50.03
C SER A 10 -14.07 39.22 -49.29
N GLY A 11 -15.38 39.23 -49.05
CA GLY A 11 -16.15 38.03 -48.70
C GLY A 11 -16.87 38.09 -47.35
N TRP A 12 -18.01 38.79 -47.32
CA TRP A 12 -18.98 38.66 -46.25
C TRP A 12 -19.72 37.33 -46.39
N GLY A 13 -19.39 36.35 -45.55
CA GLY A 13 -20.25 35.23 -45.21
C GLY A 13 -20.64 35.37 -43.75
N LYS A 14 -21.93 35.51 -43.46
CA LYS A 14 -22.47 35.54 -42.10
C LYS A 14 -22.14 34.21 -41.40
N VAL A 15 -21.26 34.23 -40.41
CA VAL A 15 -21.05 33.11 -39.49
C VAL A 15 -21.46 33.61 -38.10
N ALA A 16 -22.35 32.85 -37.47
CA ALA A 16 -22.94 33.14 -36.15
C ALA A 16 -21.86 33.39 -35.07
N PRO A 17 -22.15 34.18 -34.03
CA PRO A 17 -21.22 34.37 -32.93
C PRO A 17 -21.06 33.03 -32.17
N LEU A 18 -19.92 32.38 -32.35
CA LEU A 18 -19.42 31.34 -31.46
C LEU A 18 -19.22 31.98 -30.09
N SER A 19 -20.15 31.73 -29.19
CA SER A 19 -19.99 32.03 -27.77
C SER A 19 -18.81 31.21 -27.26
N LEU A 20 -17.74 31.91 -26.87
CA LEU A 20 -16.65 31.35 -26.08
C LEU A 20 -17.22 30.91 -24.73
N SER A 21 -17.66 29.65 -24.67
CA SER A 21 -17.98 28.99 -23.41
C SER A 21 -16.68 28.70 -22.68
N PRO A 22 -16.55 29.00 -21.37
CA PRO A 22 -15.38 28.59 -20.62
C PRO A 22 -15.35 27.05 -20.61
N VAL A 23 -14.25 26.46 -21.08
CA VAL A 23 -13.95 25.05 -20.83
C VAL A 23 -13.84 24.87 -19.32
N ARG A 24 -14.95 24.47 -18.69
CA ARG A 24 -14.93 23.91 -17.35
C ARG A 24 -14.14 22.61 -17.44
N ARG A 25 -12.95 22.58 -16.85
CA ARG A 25 -12.34 21.30 -16.47
C ARG A 25 -13.25 20.71 -15.41
N ASN A 26 -14.02 19.68 -15.78
CA ASN A 26 -14.72 18.84 -14.82
C ASN A 26 -13.68 18.01 -14.10
N ASN A 27 -13.20 18.53 -12.98
CA ASN A 27 -12.42 17.80 -11.98
C ASN A 27 -13.42 17.00 -11.13
N GLU A 28 -14.23 16.15 -11.75
CA GLU A 28 -15.21 15.29 -11.08
C GLU A 28 -14.72 13.85 -11.10
N TRP A 29 -13.60 13.60 -10.44
CA TRP A 29 -13.18 12.25 -10.07
C TRP A 29 -12.69 12.25 -8.63
N CYS A 30 -13.61 12.54 -7.70
CA CYS A 30 -13.41 12.21 -6.29
C CYS A 30 -14.76 12.17 -5.56
N THR A 31 -15.71 11.36 -6.02
CA THR A 31 -16.92 11.07 -5.22
C THR A 31 -17.61 9.78 -5.67
N THR A 32 -16.94 8.64 -5.53
CA THR A 32 -17.64 7.35 -5.47
C THR A 32 -16.88 6.37 -4.58
N TYR A 33 -16.79 6.67 -3.29
CA TYR A 33 -16.56 5.63 -2.28
C TYR A 33 -17.11 6.02 -0.90
N VAL A 34 -18.41 6.27 -0.80
CA VAL A 34 -19.20 5.97 0.40
C VAL A 34 -20.63 5.66 -0.04
N ARG A 35 -20.90 4.39 -0.37
CA ARG A 35 -22.26 3.85 -0.30
C ARG A 35 -22.20 2.60 0.59
N SER A 36 -22.11 2.84 1.89
CA SER A 36 -22.51 1.82 2.86
C SER A 36 -24.01 1.57 2.67
N THR A 37 -24.35 0.33 2.33
CA THR A 37 -25.71 -0.22 2.39
C THR A 37 -26.35 0.09 3.74
N LEU A 38 -27.32 1.01 3.72
CA LEU A 38 -28.31 1.17 4.78
C LEU A 38 -29.24 -0.04 4.73
N SER A 39 -28.85 -1.11 5.42
CA SER A 39 -29.77 -2.17 5.84
C SER A 39 -29.79 -2.20 7.37
N ARG A 40 -30.80 -1.51 7.89
CA ARG A 40 -31.47 -1.61 9.20
C ARG A 40 -30.68 -2.28 10.35
N GLY A 41 -30.40 -1.49 11.38
CA GLY A 41 -30.21 -1.95 12.75
C GLY A 41 -28.77 -2.26 13.17
N ARG A 42 -27.87 -1.27 13.19
CA ARG A 42 -26.66 -1.34 14.02
C ARG A 42 -26.75 -0.32 15.13
N ARG A 43 -26.62 -0.80 16.37
CA ARG A 43 -26.22 0.03 17.51
C ARG A 43 -25.04 0.87 17.05
N MET A 44 -25.17 2.18 17.20
CA MET A 44 -24.06 3.12 17.08
C MET A 44 -23.03 2.67 18.12
N GLY A 45 -22.05 1.87 17.69
CA GLY A 45 -20.97 1.44 18.55
C GLY A 45 -20.25 2.70 18.98
N LEU A 46 -20.20 2.96 20.29
CA LEU A 46 -19.32 3.98 20.84
C LEU A 46 -17.93 3.74 20.22
N THR A 47 -17.42 4.72 19.48
CA THR A 47 -16.03 4.71 19.02
C THR A 47 -15.17 4.87 20.26
N LEU A 48 -14.76 3.74 20.83
CA LEU A 48 -13.85 3.74 21.96
C LEU A 48 -12.48 4.29 21.52
N PRO A 49 -11.75 4.96 22.42
CA PRO A 49 -10.39 5.36 22.13
C PRO A 49 -9.54 4.12 21.80
N LEU A 50 -8.72 4.22 20.76
CA LEU A 50 -7.85 3.13 20.32
C LEU A 50 -6.80 2.81 21.40
N SER A 51 -6.55 1.53 21.63
CA SER A 51 -5.41 1.11 22.46
C SER A 51 -4.08 1.45 21.79
N SER A 52 -2.95 1.26 22.49
CA SER A 52 -1.65 1.52 21.87
C SER A 52 -1.42 0.65 20.63
N ASN A 53 -1.74 -0.65 20.76
CA ASN A 53 -1.58 -1.66 19.70
C ASN A 53 -2.53 -1.43 18.53
N ASP A 54 -3.74 -0.93 18.79
CA ASP A 54 -4.68 -0.58 17.71
C ASP A 54 -4.13 0.59 16.90
N VAL A 55 -3.50 1.58 17.54
CA VAL A 55 -2.86 2.69 16.81
C VAL A 55 -1.63 2.22 16.01
N GLU A 56 -0.85 1.26 16.52
CA GLU A 56 0.22 0.65 15.73
C GLU A 56 -0.33 -0.02 14.46
N SER A 57 -1.43 -0.77 14.63
CA SER A 57 -2.14 -1.43 13.52
C SER A 57 -2.66 -0.41 12.50
N GLU A 58 -3.40 0.60 12.93
CA GLU A 58 -3.94 1.65 12.05
C GLU A 58 -2.85 2.42 11.31
N LEU A 59 -1.72 2.71 11.97
CA LEU A 59 -0.59 3.35 11.31
C LEU A 59 0.08 2.44 10.27
N SER A 60 0.11 1.13 10.50
CA SER A 60 0.61 0.17 9.51
C SER A 60 -0.27 0.14 8.25
N TYR A 61 -1.59 0.19 8.42
CA TYR A 61 -2.53 0.32 7.31
C TYR A 61 -2.34 1.65 6.56
N ALA A 62 -2.26 2.76 7.28
CA ALA A 62 -2.03 4.07 6.68
C ALA A 62 -0.72 4.12 5.88
N TYR A 63 0.36 3.52 6.42
CA TYR A 63 1.64 3.40 5.72
C TYR A 63 1.50 2.57 4.44
N LEU A 64 0.87 1.40 4.52
CA LEU A 64 0.63 0.54 3.36
C LEU A 64 -0.14 1.29 2.25
N HIS A 65 -1.23 1.96 2.61
CA HIS A 65 -2.04 2.74 1.68
C HIS A 65 -1.24 3.87 1.02
N ALA A 66 -0.43 4.59 1.79
CA ALA A 66 0.41 5.66 1.25
C ALA A 66 1.45 5.13 0.24
N ILE A 67 2.11 4.03 0.56
CA ILE A 67 3.11 3.41 -0.33
C ILE A 67 2.46 2.82 -1.58
N ALA A 68 1.34 2.11 -1.44
CA ALA A 68 0.61 1.53 -2.56
C ALA A 68 0.11 2.62 -3.52
N ALA A 69 -0.47 3.70 -2.99
CA ALA A 69 -0.94 4.84 -3.79
C ALA A 69 0.22 5.56 -4.51
N ALA A 70 1.33 5.82 -3.81
CA ALA A 70 2.54 6.38 -4.42
C ALA A 70 3.18 5.45 -5.46
N ALA A 71 2.86 4.15 -5.39
CA ALA A 71 3.25 3.15 -6.37
C ALA A 71 2.21 2.95 -7.47
N ASP A 72 1.19 3.80 -7.61
CA ASP A 72 0.11 3.67 -8.62
C ASP A 72 -0.69 2.34 -8.50
N CYS A 73 -0.79 1.81 -7.28
CA CYS A 73 -1.48 0.56 -6.97
C CYS A 73 -2.74 0.82 -6.13
N GLY A 74 -3.75 -0.04 -6.31
CA GLY A 74 -4.90 -0.09 -5.41
C GLY A 74 -4.53 -0.77 -4.09
N CYS A 75 -5.21 -0.44 -3.00
CA CYS A 75 -5.06 -1.10 -1.71
C CYS A 75 -6.44 -1.31 -1.07
N THR A 76 -6.69 -2.51 -0.55
CA THR A 76 -7.95 -2.86 0.11
C THR A 76 -7.64 -3.58 1.42
N VAL A 77 -8.20 -3.06 2.52
CA VAL A 77 -8.13 -3.72 3.82
C VAL A 77 -8.97 -4.99 3.78
N ALA A 78 -8.43 -6.05 4.36
CA ALA A 78 -9.09 -7.33 4.43
C ALA A 78 -10.32 -7.30 5.36
N GLY A 79 -11.25 -8.20 5.08
CA GLY A 79 -12.42 -8.40 5.94
C GLY A 79 -12.12 -9.44 7.01
N ARG A 80 -12.98 -9.51 8.03
CA ARG A 80 -12.84 -10.38 9.22
C ARG A 80 -12.46 -11.85 8.94
N ILE A 81 -12.92 -12.44 7.83
CA ILE A 81 -12.65 -13.84 7.48
C ILE A 81 -11.20 -14.00 6.97
N PRO A 82 -10.77 -13.26 5.93
CA PRO A 82 -9.37 -13.15 5.52
C PRO A 82 -8.38 -12.75 6.63
N ASP A 83 -8.74 -11.84 7.55
CA ASP A 83 -7.88 -11.46 8.68
C ASP A 83 -7.52 -12.68 9.56
N GLY A 84 -8.50 -13.58 9.77
CA GLY A 84 -8.28 -14.84 10.51
C GLY A 84 -7.30 -15.80 9.82
N MET A 85 -7.12 -15.65 8.51
CA MET A 85 -6.17 -16.41 7.69
C MET A 85 -4.79 -15.76 7.58
N GLY A 86 -4.59 -14.60 8.23
CA GLY A 86 -3.31 -13.88 8.20
C GLY A 86 -3.12 -13.00 6.96
N VAL A 87 -4.22 -12.53 6.37
CA VAL A 87 -4.19 -11.52 5.31
C VAL A 87 -4.88 -10.27 5.85
N ASP A 88 -4.11 -9.21 6.09
CA ASP A 88 -4.61 -7.93 6.61
C ASP A 88 -5.02 -6.99 5.48
N ALA A 89 -4.38 -7.10 4.31
CA ALA A 89 -4.70 -6.27 3.16
C ALA A 89 -4.27 -6.90 1.84
N TRP A 90 -4.79 -6.34 0.76
CA TRP A 90 -4.38 -6.64 -0.61
C TRP A 90 -3.88 -5.40 -1.31
N ILE A 91 -2.78 -5.55 -2.04
CA ILE A 91 -2.31 -4.57 -3.02
C ILE A 91 -2.72 -5.06 -4.40
N HIS A 92 -3.46 -4.22 -5.12
CA HIS A 92 -3.94 -4.49 -6.47
C HIS A 92 -3.07 -3.78 -7.48
N VAL A 93 -2.39 -4.56 -8.32
CA VAL A 93 -1.54 -4.04 -9.39
C VAL A 93 -2.29 -4.19 -10.72
N GLY A 94 -2.42 -3.09 -11.44
CA GLY A 94 -3.25 -3.01 -12.66
C GLY A 94 -2.46 -2.66 -13.93
N ASP A 95 -3.20 -2.38 -15.00
CA ASP A 95 -2.70 -2.26 -16.37
C ASP A 95 -1.80 -1.04 -16.65
N HIS A 96 -1.56 -0.19 -15.65
CA HIS A 96 -0.72 1.02 -15.75
C HIS A 96 0.79 0.70 -15.79
N PHE A 97 1.16 -0.58 -15.81
CA PHE A 97 2.55 -1.04 -15.93
C PHE A 97 2.77 -1.74 -17.27
N PRO A 98 3.22 -1.01 -18.33
CA PRO A 98 3.44 -1.57 -19.66
C PRO A 98 4.43 -2.74 -19.66
N ALA A 99 5.43 -2.69 -18.76
CA ALA A 99 6.42 -3.75 -18.56
C ALA A 99 5.83 -5.08 -18.09
N LEU A 100 4.57 -5.10 -17.64
CA LEU A 100 3.88 -6.29 -17.12
C LEU A 100 2.91 -6.90 -18.13
N GLY A 101 2.84 -6.38 -19.36
CA GLY A 101 2.04 -6.97 -20.45
C GLY A 101 0.54 -7.03 -20.16
N TYR A 102 -0.04 -5.99 -19.54
CA TYR A 102 -1.48 -5.89 -19.20
C TYR A 102 -1.99 -6.99 -18.25
N ARG A 103 -1.13 -7.51 -17.37
CA ARG A 103 -1.52 -8.50 -16.35
C ARG A 103 -1.90 -7.80 -15.05
N LYS A 104 -3.08 -8.17 -14.53
CA LYS A 104 -3.54 -7.80 -13.19
C LYS A 104 -3.18 -8.90 -12.22
N PHE A 105 -2.67 -8.52 -11.06
CA PHE A 105 -2.42 -9.45 -9.97
C PHE A 105 -2.58 -8.74 -8.64
N THR A 106 -2.73 -9.56 -7.60
CA THR A 106 -2.92 -9.10 -6.24
C THR A 106 -1.80 -9.65 -5.36
N ILE A 107 -1.26 -8.80 -4.51
CA ILE A 107 -0.30 -9.17 -3.47
C ILE A 107 -1.04 -9.20 -2.14
N GLU A 108 -0.97 -10.33 -1.45
CA GLU A 108 -1.48 -10.44 -0.07
C GLU A 108 -0.46 -9.88 0.90
N VAL A 109 -0.93 -9.15 1.91
CA VAL A 109 -0.07 -8.51 2.90
C VAL A 109 -0.55 -8.86 4.30
N GLN A 110 0.37 -9.36 5.11
CA GLN A 110 0.26 -9.38 6.56
C GLN A 110 1.04 -8.19 7.10
N LEU A 111 0.35 -7.29 7.80
CA LEU A 111 0.91 -6.14 8.44
C LEU A 111 1.27 -6.47 9.89
N LYS A 112 2.44 -5.98 10.30
CA LYS A 112 2.85 -5.86 11.70
C LYS A 112 3.43 -4.48 11.90
N ALA A 113 3.27 -3.96 13.12
CA ALA A 113 3.98 -2.79 13.57
C ALA A 113 4.60 -3.08 14.93
N THR A 114 5.73 -2.43 15.21
CA THR A 114 6.38 -2.55 16.51
C THR A 114 7.14 -1.28 16.86
N ALA A 115 6.93 -0.79 18.08
CA ALA A 115 7.75 0.27 18.67
C ALA A 115 9.03 -0.25 19.33
N THR A 116 9.14 -1.57 19.53
CA THR A 116 10.35 -2.21 20.02
C THR A 116 11.37 -2.29 18.89
N PRO A 117 12.60 -1.75 19.06
CA PRO A 117 13.61 -1.80 18.02
C PRO A 117 13.97 -3.24 17.60
N MET A 118 13.83 -3.56 16.31
CA MET A 118 14.33 -4.82 15.76
C MET A 118 15.86 -4.86 15.83
N THR A 119 16.40 -5.99 16.28
CA THR A 119 17.86 -6.17 16.40
C THR A 119 18.47 -6.42 15.02
N LEU A 120 19.50 -5.67 14.66
CA LEU A 120 20.23 -5.85 13.40
C LEU A 120 21.35 -6.89 13.58
N VAL A 121 21.25 -8.00 12.87
CA VAL A 121 22.24 -9.09 12.86
C VAL A 121 22.66 -9.34 11.42
N ARG A 122 23.94 -9.17 11.10
CA ARG A 122 24.50 -9.45 9.75
C ARG A 122 23.68 -8.84 8.61
N ASN A 123 23.33 -7.56 8.73
CA ASN A 123 22.53 -6.80 7.76
C ASN A 123 21.07 -7.28 7.57
N ARG A 124 20.53 -7.99 8.55
CA ARG A 124 19.14 -8.43 8.61
C ARG A 124 18.52 -8.06 9.95
N PHE A 125 17.25 -7.68 9.95
CA PHE A 125 16.49 -7.43 11.17
C PHE A 125 15.90 -8.74 11.68
N ALA A 126 16.23 -9.09 12.92
CA ALA A 126 15.62 -10.21 13.62
C ALA A 126 14.23 -9.79 14.12
N TYR A 127 13.21 -10.56 13.74
CA TYR A 127 11.82 -10.34 14.14
C TYR A 127 11.19 -11.66 14.60
N SER A 128 10.62 -11.68 15.80
CA SER A 128 10.01 -12.88 16.37
C SER A 128 8.51 -12.91 16.08
N ILE A 129 8.04 -14.03 15.54
CA ILE A 129 6.64 -14.23 15.13
C ILE A 129 6.06 -15.41 15.92
N PRO A 130 4.81 -15.33 16.42
CA PRO A 130 4.10 -16.48 16.98
C PRO A 130 4.09 -17.67 16.00
N ILE A 131 4.29 -18.88 16.53
CA ILE A 131 4.44 -20.08 15.70
C ILE A 131 3.25 -20.30 14.76
N GLU A 132 2.02 -20.07 15.23
CA GLU A 132 0.80 -20.21 14.42
C GLU A 132 0.78 -19.26 13.21
N GLN A 133 1.33 -18.04 13.37
CA GLN A 133 1.43 -17.07 12.28
C GLN A 133 2.57 -17.44 11.32
N TYR A 134 3.70 -17.90 11.86
CA TYR A 134 4.80 -18.41 11.05
C TYR A 134 4.36 -19.58 10.14
N ASP A 135 3.63 -20.55 10.72
CA ASP A 135 3.15 -21.71 10.00
C ASP A 135 2.12 -21.36 8.92
N LYS A 136 1.27 -20.35 9.15
CA LYS A 136 0.36 -19.83 8.12
C LYS A 136 1.13 -19.16 6.98
N LEU A 137 2.08 -18.29 7.29
CA LEU A 137 2.81 -17.49 6.30
C LEU A 137 3.79 -18.31 5.46
N ARG A 138 4.25 -19.47 5.94
CA ARG A 138 5.17 -20.33 5.19
C ARG A 138 4.50 -21.28 4.20
N MET A 139 3.18 -21.45 4.29
CA MET A 139 2.43 -22.40 3.47
C MET A 139 2.64 -22.14 1.97
N THR A 140 2.86 -23.22 1.22
CA THR A 140 3.16 -23.14 -0.22
C THR A 140 1.94 -23.43 -1.11
N GLY A 141 0.82 -23.86 -0.53
CA GLY A 141 -0.39 -24.31 -1.24
C GLY A 141 -1.26 -23.20 -1.84
N GLY A 142 -0.92 -21.92 -1.61
CA GLY A 142 -1.65 -20.77 -2.16
C GLY A 142 -1.10 -20.27 -3.50
N GLU A 143 -1.99 -19.81 -4.37
CA GLU A 143 -1.60 -19.14 -5.63
C GLU A 143 -1.02 -17.74 -5.39
N SER A 144 -1.38 -17.09 -4.30
CA SER A 144 -0.86 -15.78 -3.90
C SER A 144 0.48 -15.87 -3.16
N THR A 145 1.29 -14.82 -3.24
CA THR A 145 2.44 -14.61 -2.36
C THR A 145 2.02 -13.64 -1.26
N THR A 146 2.05 -14.10 -0.01
CA THR A 146 1.85 -13.24 1.16
C THR A 146 3.17 -12.58 1.55
N LEU A 147 3.16 -11.25 1.64
CA LEU A 147 4.26 -10.46 2.17
C LEU A 147 4.00 -10.14 3.63
N LEU A 148 4.94 -10.51 4.50
CA LEU A 148 5.01 -9.96 5.84
C LEU A 148 5.66 -8.59 5.76
N VAL A 149 4.93 -7.54 6.09
CA VAL A 149 5.42 -6.16 6.16
C VAL A 149 5.44 -5.72 7.62
N VAL A 150 6.64 -5.41 8.12
CA VAL A 150 6.87 -4.98 9.50
C VAL A 150 7.25 -3.51 9.52
N LEU A 151 6.37 -2.66 10.03
CA LEU A 151 6.63 -1.25 10.29
C LEU A 151 7.38 -1.08 11.62
N GLN A 152 8.62 -0.63 11.54
CA GLN A 152 9.35 -0.18 12.73
C GLN A 152 8.86 1.23 13.08
N LEU A 153 8.39 1.41 14.31
CA LEU A 153 8.03 2.71 14.88
C LEU A 153 9.07 3.16 15.92
N PRO A 154 9.25 4.49 16.11
CA PRO A 154 10.07 5.01 17.19
C PRO A 154 9.56 4.56 18.57
N ALA A 155 10.46 4.43 19.56
CA ALA A 155 10.05 4.11 20.93
C ALA A 155 9.09 5.16 21.54
N LEU A 156 9.23 6.43 21.16
CA LEU A 156 8.35 7.49 21.61
C LEU A 156 7.10 7.58 20.72
N ARG A 157 5.93 7.26 21.30
CA ARG A 157 4.62 7.32 20.62
C ARG A 157 4.31 8.65 19.94
N ALA A 158 4.64 9.77 20.58
CA ALA A 158 4.42 11.10 20.02
C ALA A 158 5.22 11.36 18.73
N ALA A 159 6.23 10.53 18.43
CA ALA A 159 7.00 10.62 17.21
C ALA A 159 6.48 9.72 16.07
N TRP A 160 5.49 8.85 16.31
CA TRP A 160 5.04 7.89 15.30
C TRP A 160 4.47 8.53 14.04
N CYS A 161 3.63 9.55 14.21
CA CYS A 161 3.04 10.31 13.12
C CYS A 161 3.19 11.80 13.41
N ARG A 162 3.80 12.53 12.48
CA ARG A 162 3.97 13.99 12.56
C ARG A 162 3.34 14.64 11.35
N SER A 163 2.54 15.66 11.60
CA SER A 163 1.98 16.51 10.56
C SER A 163 2.55 17.92 10.72
N SER A 164 2.94 18.51 9.59
CA SER A 164 3.32 19.91 9.47
C SER A 164 2.67 20.50 8.22
N PRO A 165 2.68 21.83 8.05
CA PRO A 165 2.17 22.46 6.83
C PRO A 165 2.85 21.97 5.53
N ARG A 166 4.02 21.31 5.61
CA ARG A 166 4.79 20.85 4.45
C ARG A 166 4.74 19.34 4.24
N SER A 167 4.35 18.56 5.25
CA SER A 167 4.48 17.10 5.20
C SER A 167 3.65 16.39 6.25
N LEU A 168 3.12 15.23 5.87
CA LEU A 168 2.72 14.17 6.78
C LEU A 168 3.80 13.10 6.78
N ALA A 169 4.27 12.69 7.96
CA ALA A 169 5.32 11.70 8.10
C ALA A 169 4.94 10.65 9.15
N ILE A 170 4.82 9.39 8.71
CA ILE A 170 4.89 8.22 9.58
C ILE A 170 6.38 7.89 9.72
N GLN A 171 6.91 7.96 10.93
CA GLN A 171 8.35 7.94 11.14
C GLN A 171 8.96 6.54 11.09
N GLN A 172 10.23 6.48 10.69
CA GLN A 172 11.02 5.29 10.38
C GLN A 172 10.60 4.57 9.09
N ALA A 173 10.55 3.25 9.07
CA ALA A 173 10.45 2.48 7.84
C ALA A 173 9.79 1.14 8.07
N ALA A 174 9.07 0.68 7.04
CA ALA A 174 8.65 -0.70 6.97
C ALA A 174 9.66 -1.54 6.17
N TYR A 175 9.76 -2.80 6.55
CA TYR A 175 10.56 -3.80 5.86
C TYR A 175 9.68 -4.99 5.52
N TRP A 176 10.03 -5.73 4.47
CA TRP A 176 9.20 -6.83 3.99
C TRP A 176 9.98 -8.13 3.81
N LEU A 177 9.27 -9.25 3.97
CA LEU A 177 9.78 -10.59 3.76
C LEU A 177 8.65 -11.48 3.24
N SER A 178 8.97 -12.46 2.40
CA SER A 178 8.06 -13.59 2.17
C SER A 178 8.60 -14.81 2.89
N LEU A 179 7.71 -15.52 3.58
CA LEU A 179 8.01 -16.80 4.23
C LEU A 179 7.68 -17.99 3.34
N TYR A 180 7.31 -17.76 2.07
CA TYR A 180 6.95 -18.83 1.15
C TYR A 180 8.07 -19.88 1.04
N GLY A 181 7.74 -21.12 1.41
CA GLY A 181 8.69 -22.24 1.41
C GLY A 181 9.72 -22.21 2.55
N ALA A 182 9.50 -21.40 3.60
CA ALA A 182 10.33 -21.43 4.79
C ALA A 182 10.24 -22.80 5.50
N PRO A 183 11.36 -23.29 6.07
CA PRO A 183 11.41 -24.60 6.71
C PRO A 183 10.51 -24.68 7.95
N ASP A 184 10.18 -25.89 8.35
CA ASP A 184 9.50 -26.13 9.62
C ASP A 184 10.36 -25.60 10.78
N SER A 185 9.70 -25.02 11.79
CA SER A 185 10.36 -24.55 12.99
C SER A 185 10.39 -25.67 14.04
N PRO A 186 11.53 -25.91 14.72
CA PRO A 186 11.57 -26.81 15.87
C PRO A 186 10.97 -26.18 17.14
N ASN A 187 10.70 -24.87 17.12
CA ASN A 187 10.14 -24.14 18.25
C ASN A 187 8.62 -24.32 18.34
N THR A 188 8.09 -24.30 19.55
CA THR A 188 6.65 -24.49 19.85
C THR A 188 5.90 -23.19 20.14
N THR A 189 6.59 -22.06 20.30
CA THR A 189 5.97 -20.79 20.72
C THR A 189 6.19 -19.67 19.71
N THR A 190 7.44 -19.43 19.33
CA THR A 190 7.82 -18.35 18.41
C THR A 190 8.95 -18.80 17.50
N GLN A 191 8.98 -18.24 16.29
CA GLN A 191 10.06 -18.41 15.34
C GLN A 191 10.64 -17.03 15.01
N THR A 192 11.97 -16.90 15.09
CA THR A 192 12.66 -15.68 14.66
C THR A 192 12.95 -15.76 13.16
N VAL A 193 12.52 -14.74 12.43
CA VAL A 193 12.81 -14.57 11.01
C VAL A 193 13.76 -13.41 10.79
N TYR A 194 14.51 -13.45 9.70
CA TYR A 194 15.56 -12.47 9.39
C TYR A 194 15.23 -11.69 8.13
N ILE A 195 14.74 -10.46 8.31
CA ILE A 195 14.30 -9.58 7.23
C ILE A 195 15.52 -8.82 6.69
N PRO A 196 15.90 -8.95 5.40
CA PRO A 196 17.01 -8.20 4.83
C PRO A 196 16.82 -6.69 5.01
N LYS A 197 17.86 -5.98 5.47
CA LYS A 197 17.80 -4.51 5.59
C LYS A 197 17.55 -3.82 4.24
N SER A 198 17.94 -4.46 3.14
CA SER A 198 17.67 -4.02 1.77
C SER A 198 16.19 -4.09 1.39
N ASN A 199 15.39 -4.96 2.04
CA ASN A 199 13.97 -5.13 1.76
C ASN A 199 13.15 -4.03 2.41
N ARG A 200 13.46 -2.77 2.10
CA ARG A 200 12.64 -1.63 2.52
C ARG A 200 11.35 -1.62 1.71
N PHE A 201 10.24 -1.38 2.40
CA PHE A 201 8.94 -1.27 1.78
C PHE A 201 8.69 0.18 1.35
N THR A 202 9.25 0.53 0.17
CA THR A 202 9.07 1.84 -0.48
C THR A 202 8.29 1.67 -1.79
N PRO A 203 7.83 2.76 -2.44
CA PRO A 203 7.13 2.64 -3.72
C PRO A 203 8.00 1.95 -4.79
N GLU A 204 9.30 2.27 -4.83
CA GLU A 204 10.27 1.66 -5.74
C GLU A 204 10.52 0.19 -5.36
N GLY A 205 10.68 -0.10 -4.06
CA GLY A 205 10.86 -1.45 -3.56
C GLY A 205 9.66 -2.35 -3.87
N LEU A 206 8.45 -1.83 -3.77
CA LEU A 206 7.21 -2.52 -4.14
C LEU A 206 7.16 -2.77 -5.65
N LYS A 207 7.40 -1.74 -6.48
CA LYS A 207 7.42 -1.87 -7.95
C LYS A 207 8.47 -2.89 -8.44
N ALA A 208 9.60 -3.01 -7.73
CA ALA A 208 10.63 -3.99 -8.05
C ALA A 208 10.18 -5.46 -7.89
N LEU A 209 9.09 -5.73 -7.15
CA LEU A 209 8.56 -7.09 -6.99
C LEU A 209 7.71 -7.55 -8.18
N PHE A 210 7.21 -6.62 -8.98
CA PHE A 210 6.19 -6.92 -9.99
C PHE A 210 6.67 -7.89 -11.07
N PRO A 211 7.89 -7.75 -11.66
CA PRO A 211 8.35 -8.67 -12.70
C PRO A 211 8.42 -10.12 -12.23
N THR A 212 8.87 -10.35 -10.98
CA THR A 212 8.95 -11.70 -10.40
C THR A 212 7.56 -12.32 -10.28
N ILE A 213 6.60 -11.58 -9.73
CA ILE A 213 5.24 -12.08 -9.49
C ILE A 213 4.51 -12.32 -10.83
N VAL A 214 4.66 -11.40 -11.79
CA VAL A 214 4.02 -11.51 -13.11
C VAL A 214 4.60 -12.67 -13.94
N GLY A 215 5.89 -12.97 -13.77
CA GLY A 215 6.53 -14.15 -14.37
C GLY A 215 6.07 -15.48 -13.78
N GLY A 216 5.13 -15.49 -12.82
CA GLY A 216 4.72 -16.67 -12.06
C GLY A 216 5.75 -17.10 -11.01
N GLY A 217 6.79 -16.29 -10.80
CA GLY A 217 7.81 -16.54 -9.79
C GLY A 217 7.26 -16.29 -8.39
N LYS A 218 7.62 -17.18 -7.46
CA LYS A 218 7.38 -16.99 -6.03
C LYS A 218 8.62 -16.35 -5.40
N ILE A 219 8.42 -15.41 -4.49
CA ILE A 219 9.51 -14.85 -3.69
C ILE A 219 9.77 -15.83 -2.55
N HIS A 220 10.81 -16.64 -2.66
CA HIS A 220 11.16 -17.63 -1.64
C HIS A 220 11.80 -16.98 -0.42
N TYR A 221 11.56 -17.59 0.75
CA TYR A 221 12.29 -17.24 1.96
C TYR A 221 13.78 -17.59 1.82
N VAL A 222 14.64 -16.63 2.14
CA VAL A 222 16.09 -16.83 2.22
C VAL A 222 16.53 -16.58 3.66
N PRO A 223 16.88 -17.64 4.42
CA PRO A 223 17.29 -17.51 5.82
C PRO A 223 18.52 -16.62 6.01
#